data_AF-A0A016U4L9-F1
#
_entry.id   AF-A0A016U4L9-F1
#
_cell.length_a   1.000
_cell.length_b   1.000
_cell.length_c   1.000
_cell.angle_alpha   90.00
_cell.angle_beta   90.00
_cell.angle_gamma   90.00
#
_symmetry.space_group_name_H-M   'P 1'
#
loop_
_entity.id
_entity.type
_entity.pdbx_description
1 polymer ?
#
loop_
_entity_poly.entity_id
_entity_poly.type
_entity_poly.pdbx_seq_one_letter_code
_entity_poly.pdbx_strand_id
1 'polypeptide(L)'
;MESHFTRHIEVQVVADKYGDVIHLYERDCSYQRQQRRVLEIAPARNLDEEIRAKLFADAIAICKHVRYQNAGTVKFLVDFEGNHYFIGMSARLQMEHSVTEEVTGIDLVNAQIRVAEGARLADLGLSQENICVKGAAIQCQIQNEDPNNFGKPQTGRLKVYRIGGGLGIRKDGFAYDGGKVDNLYNPLLCKVIAHAPTHAEAAKRMLRCLRETRIRGIETNVSFLINILKDPSFTEGIVYTSYIDENPLLTEVVPARNRALKLLRYMSEVKMKRTATAFARAVERELFAHDVDRNVNLDKRRAQDKVRWLRDLVRYRYPTSTPTAEASIWSSCQIAINDYHRKKRRRDGPSSESSLETRSHNIFYPENYEPSTKRAHVSEVNGSLSPLGVPDAKICRTPPDTPEHKRGPFPKGFKDILDKEGPSGFAKALRKHQGLLITDTSFRDAHQSLLATRVRTKDLLRIAPHIAHHMSGLRSIENWGGATFHVCMNFLYECPWERLEALRKAIPNVPFQCIFRGANAFGYSNFPDNYIREFCKLAVQSGMDIFRIMDCLNYIPNLIFGIEAVGEVRHSLRYQLTREGYLVAVAIRDGMCTTICSF
;
A
#
# COMPACT_ATOMS: atom_id res chain seq x y z
N MET A 1 9.91 -19.40 -40.07
CA MET A 1 10.06 -18.64 -38.80
C MET A 1 10.00 -19.68 -37.67
N GLU A 2 10.94 -20.63 -37.68
CA GLU A 2 10.74 -21.98 -37.10
C GLU A 2 11.90 -22.50 -36.23
N SER A 3 12.88 -21.67 -35.85
CA SER A 3 14.13 -22.16 -35.23
C SER A 3 14.36 -21.85 -33.74
N HIS A 4 13.34 -21.45 -32.97
CA HIS A 4 13.57 -20.88 -31.63
C HIS A 4 13.04 -21.67 -30.43
N PHE A 5 12.26 -22.72 -30.65
CA PHE A 5 11.70 -23.49 -29.54
C PHE A 5 12.56 -24.75 -29.30
N THR A 6 13.46 -24.68 -28.32
CA THR A 6 14.26 -25.83 -27.88
C THR A 6 14.22 -25.93 -26.36
N ARG A 7 14.35 -27.15 -25.84
CA ARG A 7 14.54 -27.43 -24.42
C ARG A 7 16.00 -27.73 -24.14
N HIS A 8 16.52 -27.22 -23.03
CA HIS A 8 17.85 -27.53 -22.55
C HIS A 8 17.74 -28.64 -21.51
N ILE A 9 18.05 -29.87 -21.92
CA ILE A 9 17.96 -31.07 -21.09
C ILE A 9 19.36 -31.53 -20.71
N GLU A 10 19.53 -31.89 -19.44
CA GLU A 10 20.82 -32.31 -18.89
C GLU A 10 20.69 -33.66 -18.19
N VAL A 11 21.58 -34.60 -18.48
CA VAL A 11 21.59 -35.94 -17.85
C VAL A 11 22.70 -36.00 -16.80
N GLN A 12 22.32 -36.26 -15.54
CA GLN A 12 23.28 -36.47 -14.47
C GLN A 12 23.93 -37.85 -14.62
N VAL A 13 25.26 -37.90 -14.53
CA VAL A 13 26.00 -39.16 -14.54
C VAL A 13 26.92 -39.26 -13.33
N VAL A 14 27.18 -40.49 -12.91
CA VAL A 14 28.26 -40.83 -11.96
C VAL A 14 29.00 -42.03 -12.53
N ALA A 15 30.32 -41.95 -12.56
CA ALA A 15 31.17 -43.00 -13.06
C ALA A 15 32.30 -43.31 -12.07
N ASP A 16 32.66 -44.58 -11.90
CA ASP A 16 33.82 -44.97 -11.10
C ASP A 16 35.07 -45.22 -11.95
N LYS A 17 36.20 -45.46 -11.28
CA LYS A 17 37.47 -45.75 -11.96
C LYS A 17 37.55 -47.15 -12.57
N TYR A 18 36.56 -48.00 -12.33
CA TYR A 18 36.51 -49.39 -12.78
C TYR A 18 35.74 -49.54 -14.10
N GLY A 19 35.11 -48.46 -14.57
CA GLY A 19 34.43 -48.40 -15.87
C GLY A 19 32.90 -48.46 -15.76
N ASP A 20 32.36 -48.53 -14.54
CA ASP A 20 30.92 -48.47 -14.34
C ASP A 20 30.43 -47.02 -14.45
N VAL A 21 29.32 -46.84 -15.17
CA VAL A 21 28.69 -45.54 -15.42
C VAL A 21 27.18 -45.70 -15.26
N ILE A 22 26.57 -44.85 -14.45
CA ILE A 22 25.11 -44.78 -14.24
C ILE A 22 24.59 -43.38 -14.56
N HIS A 23 23.32 -43.29 -14.95
CA HIS A 23 22.62 -42.01 -15.01
C HIS A 23 21.66 -41.85 -13.83
N LEU A 24 21.55 -40.63 -13.31
CA LEU A 24 20.59 -40.24 -12.26
C LEU A 24 19.47 -39.39 -12.85
N TYR A 25 18.93 -39.86 -13.98
CA TYR A 25 17.90 -39.19 -14.77
C TYR A 25 18.32 -37.81 -15.30
N GLU A 26 17.35 -37.09 -15.86
CA GLU A 26 17.50 -35.79 -16.47
C GLU A 26 17.02 -34.63 -15.59
N ARG A 27 17.47 -33.43 -15.96
CA ARG A 27 16.96 -32.15 -15.49
C ARG A 27 16.54 -31.31 -16.69
N ASP A 28 15.48 -30.54 -16.51
CA ASP A 28 15.08 -29.50 -17.43
C ASP A 28 15.60 -28.15 -16.95
N CYS A 29 16.53 -27.59 -17.73
CA CYS A 29 17.20 -26.33 -17.47
C CYS A 29 16.75 -25.24 -18.47
N SER A 30 15.58 -25.41 -19.11
CA SER A 30 15.09 -24.54 -20.20
C SER A 30 14.63 -23.16 -19.73
N TYR A 31 14.30 -22.97 -18.46
CA TYR A 31 13.93 -21.67 -17.92
C TYR A 31 15.15 -20.77 -17.77
N GLN A 32 15.47 -20.10 -18.88
CA GLN A 32 16.63 -19.24 -19.03
C GLN A 32 16.20 -17.84 -19.40
N ARG A 33 17.02 -16.86 -19.01
CA ARG A 33 16.90 -15.47 -19.42
C ARG A 33 18.25 -15.01 -19.91
N GLN A 34 18.36 -14.49 -21.13
CA GLN A 34 19.65 -14.11 -21.72
C GLN A 34 20.71 -15.23 -21.57
N GLN A 35 20.28 -16.47 -21.83
CA GLN A 35 21.09 -17.70 -21.71
C GLN A 35 21.62 -18.01 -20.29
N ARG A 36 21.09 -17.36 -19.25
CA ARG A 36 21.37 -17.68 -17.85
C ARG A 36 20.21 -18.47 -17.24
N ARG A 37 20.53 -19.56 -16.55
CA ARG A 37 19.52 -20.39 -15.86
C ARG A 37 18.92 -19.60 -14.70
N VAL A 38 17.59 -19.65 -14.60
CA VAL A 38 16.82 -18.96 -13.55
C VAL A 38 16.23 -19.96 -12.57
N LEU A 39 15.68 -21.06 -13.09
CA LEU A 39 15.13 -22.16 -12.32
C LEU A 39 15.35 -23.48 -13.07
N GLU A 40 15.42 -24.57 -12.32
CA GLU A 40 15.69 -25.91 -12.85
C GLU A 40 14.69 -26.91 -12.27
N ILE A 41 14.33 -27.92 -13.04
CA ILE A 41 13.31 -28.90 -12.67
C ILE A 41 13.84 -30.32 -12.89
N ALA A 42 13.49 -31.24 -11.99
CA ALA A 42 13.71 -32.67 -12.19
C ALA A 42 12.46 -33.47 -11.78
N PRO A 43 12.07 -34.53 -12.52
CA PRO A 43 12.49 -34.84 -13.89
C PRO A 43 11.97 -33.81 -14.91
N ALA A 44 12.31 -33.97 -16.19
CA ALA A 44 11.80 -33.09 -17.24
C ALA A 44 10.31 -33.36 -17.52
N ARG A 45 9.47 -32.32 -17.47
CA ARG A 45 8.03 -32.43 -17.71
C ARG A 45 7.72 -32.77 -19.16
N ASN A 46 6.73 -33.62 -19.42
CA ASN A 46 6.22 -33.91 -20.77
C ASN A 46 7.34 -34.25 -21.79
N LEU A 47 8.45 -34.85 -21.33
CA LEU A 47 9.50 -35.36 -22.22
C LEU A 47 9.17 -36.81 -22.53
N ASP A 48 9.10 -37.13 -23.82
CA ASP A 48 8.79 -38.46 -24.33
C ASP A 48 9.79 -39.51 -23.79
N GLU A 49 9.29 -40.69 -23.43
CA GLU A 49 10.11 -41.75 -22.83
C GLU A 49 11.14 -42.33 -23.80
N GLU A 50 10.84 -42.39 -25.11
CA GLU A 50 11.80 -42.85 -26.11
C GLU A 50 12.94 -41.85 -26.27
N ILE A 51 12.64 -40.55 -26.28
CA ILE A 51 13.66 -39.49 -26.31
C ILE A 51 14.50 -39.55 -25.04
N ARG A 52 13.86 -39.68 -23.87
CA ARG A 52 14.55 -39.82 -22.58
C ARG A 52 15.51 -41.01 -22.58
N ALA A 53 15.09 -42.17 -23.07
CA ALA A 53 15.94 -43.35 -23.19
C ALA A 53 17.15 -43.12 -24.11
N LYS A 54 16.97 -42.44 -25.25
CA LYS A 54 18.06 -42.07 -26.17
C LYS A 54 19.06 -41.12 -25.50
N LEU A 55 18.59 -40.09 -24.80
CA LEU A 55 19.44 -39.15 -24.06
C LEU A 55 20.30 -39.87 -23.02
N PHE A 56 19.72 -40.84 -22.30
CA PHE A 56 20.46 -41.63 -21.30
C PHE A 56 21.50 -42.56 -21.95
N ALA A 57 21.12 -43.26 -23.01
CA ALA A 57 22.02 -44.13 -23.75
C ALA A 57 23.24 -43.36 -24.28
N ASP A 58 23.01 -42.19 -24.88
CA ASP A 58 24.07 -41.34 -25.41
C ASP A 58 24.94 -40.75 -24.30
N ALA A 59 24.34 -40.30 -23.20
CA ALA A 59 25.10 -39.79 -22.04
C ALA A 59 26.04 -40.86 -21.47
N ILE A 60 25.55 -42.10 -21.33
CA ILE A 60 26.37 -43.24 -20.88
C ILE A 60 27.44 -43.58 -21.91
N ALA A 61 27.09 -43.63 -23.20
CA ALA A 61 28.03 -43.97 -24.27
C ALA A 61 29.19 -42.97 -24.34
N ILE A 62 28.90 -41.67 -24.26
CA ILE A 62 29.91 -40.60 -24.20
C ILE A 62 30.84 -40.81 -23.00
N CYS A 63 30.27 -41.02 -21.81
CA CYS A 63 31.06 -41.20 -20.59
C CYS A 63 31.95 -42.45 -20.65
N LYS A 64 31.43 -43.58 -21.16
CA LYS A 64 32.21 -44.81 -21.34
C LYS A 64 33.34 -44.62 -22.36
N HIS A 65 33.06 -43.95 -23.48
CA HIS A 65 34.03 -43.71 -24.53
C HIS A 65 35.24 -42.91 -24.03
N VAL A 66 34.99 -41.85 -23.26
CA VAL A 66 36.05 -41.00 -22.70
C VAL A 66 36.63 -41.52 -21.38
N ARG A 67 36.15 -42.69 -20.90
CA ARG A 67 36.51 -43.27 -19.59
C ARG A 67 36.33 -42.26 -18.45
N TYR A 68 35.18 -41.59 -18.46
CA TYR A 68 34.83 -40.57 -17.48
C TYR A 68 34.86 -41.14 -16.05
N GLN A 69 35.21 -40.31 -15.08
CA GLN A 69 35.23 -40.66 -13.66
C GLN A 69 34.59 -39.54 -12.85
N ASN A 70 34.03 -39.90 -11.70
CA ASN A 70 33.32 -39.02 -10.77
C ASN A 70 31.94 -38.56 -11.31
N ALA A 71 31.33 -37.55 -10.67
CA ALA A 71 30.04 -37.01 -11.09
C ALA A 71 30.20 -35.93 -12.17
N GLY A 72 29.38 -36.03 -13.21
CA GLY A 72 29.36 -35.11 -14.34
C GLY A 72 27.97 -34.91 -14.89
N THR A 73 27.84 -34.06 -15.91
CA THR A 73 26.56 -33.84 -16.57
C THR A 73 26.74 -33.68 -18.06
N VAL A 74 25.99 -34.46 -18.83
CA VAL A 74 25.94 -34.40 -20.29
C VAL A 74 24.75 -33.53 -20.70
N LYS A 75 24.95 -32.60 -21.63
CA LYS A 75 23.98 -31.56 -21.98
C LYS A 75 23.49 -31.72 -23.41
N PHE A 76 22.20 -31.53 -23.58
CA PHE A 76 21.51 -31.65 -24.86
C PHE A 76 20.57 -30.47 -25.10
N LEU A 77 20.39 -30.13 -26.37
CA LEU A 77 19.21 -29.40 -26.84
C LEU A 77 18.23 -30.41 -27.43
N VAL A 78 16.95 -30.28 -27.09
CA VAL A 78 15.87 -31.11 -27.62
C VAL A 78 14.87 -30.19 -28.31
N ASP A 79 14.57 -30.44 -29.58
CA ASP A 79 13.55 -29.69 -30.32
C ASP A 79 12.14 -30.29 -30.12
N PHE A 80 11.13 -29.68 -30.75
CA PHE A 80 9.73 -30.14 -30.64
C PHE A 80 9.40 -31.33 -31.55
N GLU A 81 10.26 -31.63 -32.53
CA GLU A 81 10.15 -32.84 -33.36
C GLU A 81 10.71 -34.07 -32.65
N GLY A 82 11.42 -33.85 -31.53
CA GLY A 82 12.00 -34.89 -30.71
C GLY A 82 13.44 -35.25 -31.06
N ASN A 83 14.09 -34.45 -31.91
CA ASN A 83 15.52 -34.58 -32.16
C ASN A 83 16.32 -34.03 -30.97
N HIS A 84 17.43 -34.69 -30.64
CA HIS A 84 18.34 -34.25 -29.59
C HIS A 84 19.76 -34.02 -30.12
N TYR A 85 20.40 -32.98 -29.59
CA TYR A 85 21.71 -32.52 -30.04
C TYR A 85 22.64 -32.36 -28.84
N PHE A 86 23.76 -33.09 -28.82
CA PHE A 86 24.80 -32.91 -27.80
C PHE A 86 25.42 -31.51 -27.91
N ILE A 87 25.48 -30.78 -26.80
CA ILE A 87 26.08 -29.43 -26.75
C ILE A 87 27.28 -29.33 -25.81
N GLY A 88 27.58 -30.37 -25.03
CA GLY A 88 28.74 -30.41 -24.17
C GLY A 88 28.56 -31.25 -22.91
N MET A 89 29.64 -31.35 -22.14
CA MET A 89 29.65 -32.04 -20.85
C MET A 89 30.27 -31.13 -19.78
N SER A 90 29.65 -31.03 -18.62
CA SER A 90 30.27 -30.46 -17.42
C SER A 90 30.93 -31.58 -16.63
N ALA A 91 32.26 -31.63 -16.66
CA ALA A 91 33.07 -32.59 -15.93
C ALA A 91 33.21 -32.23 -14.42
N ARG A 92 32.11 -31.80 -13.80
CA ARG A 92 32.02 -31.39 -12.40
C ARG A 92 30.57 -31.41 -11.93
N LEU A 93 30.37 -31.35 -10.63
CA LEU A 93 29.06 -31.10 -10.04
C LEU A 93 28.51 -29.72 -10.49
N GLN A 94 27.22 -29.69 -10.78
CA GLN A 94 26.50 -28.49 -11.17
C GLN A 94 25.69 -27.90 -10.01
N MET A 95 25.19 -26.68 -10.15
CA MET A 95 24.51 -25.96 -9.07
C MET A 95 23.18 -26.63 -8.68
N GLU A 96 22.50 -27.16 -9.68
CA GLU A 96 21.21 -27.85 -9.72
C GLU A 96 21.30 -29.36 -9.47
N HIS A 97 22.44 -29.89 -9.03
CA HIS A 97 22.52 -31.30 -8.62
C HIS A 97 21.47 -31.64 -7.54
N SER A 98 21.14 -30.66 -6.70
CA SER A 98 20.14 -30.73 -5.63
C SER A 98 18.76 -31.22 -6.09
N VAL A 99 18.27 -30.82 -7.27
CA VAL A 99 16.97 -31.35 -7.75
C VAL A 99 17.06 -32.84 -8.09
N THR A 100 18.20 -33.31 -8.59
CA THR A 100 18.46 -34.74 -8.81
C THR A 100 18.56 -35.49 -7.48
N GLU A 101 19.25 -34.95 -6.48
CA GLU A 101 19.31 -35.56 -5.15
C GLU A 101 17.92 -35.69 -4.51
N GLU A 102 17.08 -34.65 -4.60
CA GLU A 102 15.72 -34.67 -4.02
C GLU A 102 14.81 -35.72 -4.68
N VAL A 103 14.91 -35.92 -6.00
CA VAL A 103 14.05 -36.91 -6.69
C VAL A 103 14.60 -38.33 -6.65
N THR A 104 15.91 -38.52 -6.50
CA THR A 104 16.51 -39.88 -6.45
C THR A 104 16.78 -40.36 -5.04
N GLY A 105 16.96 -39.45 -4.08
CA GLY A 105 17.43 -39.74 -2.73
C GLY A 105 18.93 -40.03 -2.62
N ILE A 106 19.70 -39.79 -3.69
CA ILE A 106 21.13 -40.07 -3.74
C ILE A 106 21.91 -38.79 -3.44
N ASP A 107 22.78 -38.85 -2.43
CA ASP A 107 23.71 -37.78 -2.09
C ASP A 107 24.90 -37.80 -3.07
N LEU A 108 24.87 -36.86 -4.02
CA LEU A 108 25.86 -36.76 -5.08
C LEU A 108 27.21 -36.30 -4.56
N VAL A 109 27.24 -35.37 -3.59
CA VAL A 109 28.50 -34.87 -3.03
C VAL A 109 29.23 -35.99 -2.28
N ASN A 110 28.50 -36.77 -1.49
CA ASN A 110 29.05 -37.96 -0.83
C ASN A 110 29.53 -39.00 -1.86
N ALA A 111 28.71 -39.30 -2.87
CA ALA A 111 29.10 -40.24 -3.94
C ALA A 111 30.40 -39.80 -4.64
N GLN A 112 30.56 -38.50 -4.94
CA GLN A 112 31.80 -37.97 -5.53
C GLN A 112 33.02 -38.22 -4.66
N ILE A 113 32.91 -38.01 -3.34
CA ILE A 113 34.00 -38.24 -2.39
C ILE A 113 34.35 -39.72 -2.35
N ARG A 114 33.35 -40.59 -2.20
CA ARG A 114 33.56 -42.04 -2.08
C ARG A 114 34.15 -42.66 -3.35
N VAL A 115 33.70 -42.22 -4.52
CA VAL A 115 34.28 -42.63 -5.80
C VAL A 115 35.74 -42.16 -5.91
N ALA A 116 36.05 -40.94 -5.45
CA ALA A 116 37.43 -40.45 -5.43
C ALA A 116 38.33 -41.23 -4.44
N GLU A 117 37.78 -41.73 -3.33
CA GLU A 117 38.45 -42.67 -2.40
C GLU A 117 38.66 -44.06 -3.04
N GLY A 118 38.03 -44.33 -4.18
CA GLY A 118 38.17 -45.57 -4.94
C GLY A 118 37.09 -46.60 -4.70
N ALA A 119 35.95 -46.24 -4.10
CA ALA A 119 34.79 -47.11 -4.02
C ALA A 119 34.22 -47.41 -5.43
N ARG A 120 33.67 -48.62 -5.61
CA ARG A 120 32.85 -48.96 -6.79
C ARG A 120 31.44 -48.38 -6.64
N LEU A 121 30.75 -48.16 -7.75
CA LEU A 121 29.33 -47.76 -7.69
C LEU A 121 28.47 -48.80 -6.94
N ALA A 122 28.76 -50.08 -7.13
CA ALA A 122 28.10 -51.17 -6.42
C ALA A 122 28.30 -51.12 -4.89
N ASP A 123 29.48 -50.69 -4.41
CA ASP A 123 29.77 -50.55 -2.97
C ASP A 123 28.93 -49.43 -2.33
N LEU A 124 28.52 -48.46 -3.15
CA LEU A 124 27.63 -47.37 -2.75
C LEU A 124 26.14 -47.74 -2.89
N GLY A 125 25.83 -48.99 -3.27
CA GLY A 125 24.48 -49.44 -3.56
C GLY A 125 23.87 -48.81 -4.82
N LEU A 126 24.71 -48.27 -5.71
CA LEU A 126 24.28 -47.57 -6.92
C LEU A 126 24.34 -48.51 -8.12
N SER A 127 23.17 -48.94 -8.59
CA SER A 127 22.99 -49.66 -9.84
C SER A 127 21.80 -49.08 -10.60
N GLN A 128 21.84 -49.10 -11.93
CA GLN A 128 20.82 -48.44 -12.75
C GLN A 128 19.39 -48.93 -12.46
N GLU A 129 19.24 -50.21 -12.13
CA GLU A 129 17.96 -50.87 -11.81
C GLU A 129 17.36 -50.41 -10.48
N ASN A 130 18.18 -49.96 -9.53
CA ASN A 130 17.75 -49.56 -8.19
C ASN A 130 17.43 -48.06 -8.07
N ILE A 131 17.79 -47.26 -9.09
CA ILE A 131 17.60 -45.81 -9.08
C ILE A 131 16.23 -45.51 -9.66
N CYS A 132 15.36 -44.89 -8.87
CA CYS A 132 14.02 -44.50 -9.28
C CYS A 132 13.76 -43.03 -8.96
N VAL A 133 12.92 -42.39 -9.79
CA VAL A 133 12.44 -41.04 -9.55
C VAL A 133 11.27 -41.08 -8.57
N LYS A 134 11.38 -40.31 -7.48
CA LYS A 134 10.36 -40.14 -6.44
C LYS A 134 9.84 -38.71 -6.48
N GLY A 135 8.72 -38.51 -7.18
CA GLY A 135 8.07 -37.20 -7.29
C GLY A 135 8.83 -36.23 -8.20
N ALA A 136 8.76 -34.95 -7.87
CA ALA A 136 9.34 -33.86 -8.64
C ALA A 136 9.99 -32.81 -7.73
N ALA A 137 11.06 -32.20 -8.23
CA ALA A 137 11.77 -31.12 -7.57
C ALA A 137 11.91 -29.90 -8.49
N ILE A 138 11.85 -28.71 -7.89
CA ILE A 138 12.07 -27.43 -8.54
C ILE A 138 13.10 -26.66 -7.72
N GLN A 139 14.16 -26.17 -8.36
CA GLN A 139 15.11 -25.25 -7.77
C GLN A 139 14.86 -23.83 -8.26
N CYS A 140 14.90 -22.87 -7.33
CA CYS A 140 14.95 -21.45 -7.64
C CYS A 140 16.19 -20.82 -7.01
N GLN A 141 16.88 -19.97 -7.77
CA GLN A 141 18.04 -19.24 -7.32
C GLN A 141 17.63 -17.84 -6.86
N ILE A 142 17.62 -17.60 -5.54
CA ILE A 142 17.38 -16.27 -4.97
C ILE A 142 18.68 -15.48 -5.08
N GLN A 143 18.64 -14.36 -5.80
CA GLN A 143 19.80 -13.52 -6.12
C GLN A 143 19.57 -12.07 -5.66
N ASN A 144 20.65 -11.33 -5.42
CA ASN A 144 20.63 -9.89 -5.12
C ASN A 144 20.44 -8.99 -6.37
N GLU A 145 19.65 -9.44 -7.33
CA GLU A 145 19.38 -8.68 -8.55
C GLU A 145 18.09 -7.86 -8.40
N ASP A 146 18.12 -6.60 -8.83
CA ASP A 146 16.91 -5.77 -8.88
C ASP A 146 16.03 -6.16 -10.08
N PRO A 147 14.80 -6.64 -9.85
CA PRO A 147 13.89 -6.98 -10.94
C PRO A 147 13.40 -5.75 -11.73
N ASN A 148 13.43 -4.53 -11.16
CA ASN A 148 13.06 -3.29 -11.87
C ASN A 148 14.22 -2.67 -12.67
N ASN A 149 15.45 -3.03 -12.34
CA ASN A 149 16.67 -2.54 -12.98
C ASN A 149 17.49 -3.75 -13.45
N PHE A 150 16.84 -4.47 -14.36
CA PHE A 150 17.16 -5.80 -14.88
C PHE A 150 18.57 -6.32 -14.60
N GLY A 151 18.67 -7.19 -13.59
CA GLY A 151 19.83 -8.05 -13.39
C GLY A 151 21.07 -7.36 -12.83
N LYS A 152 20.96 -6.10 -12.38
CA LYS A 152 22.08 -5.40 -11.75
C LYS A 152 22.24 -5.86 -10.30
N PRO A 153 23.37 -6.50 -9.92
CA PRO A 153 23.59 -6.94 -8.55
C PRO A 153 23.64 -5.75 -7.59
N GLN A 154 22.89 -5.85 -6.51
CA GLN A 154 22.79 -4.87 -5.45
C GLN A 154 23.78 -5.19 -4.33
N THR A 155 24.56 -4.20 -3.93
CA THR A 155 25.39 -4.30 -2.71
C THR A 155 24.65 -3.74 -1.51
N GLY A 156 25.01 -4.22 -0.33
CA GLY A 156 24.49 -3.65 0.90
C GLY A 156 24.44 -4.63 2.04
N ARG A 157 23.92 -4.14 3.17
CA ARG A 157 23.72 -4.97 4.36
C ARG A 157 22.32 -5.56 4.36
N LEU A 158 22.24 -6.88 4.56
CA LEU A 158 20.99 -7.57 4.80
C LEU A 158 20.47 -7.18 6.18
N LYS A 159 19.42 -6.35 6.22
CA LYS A 159 18.75 -5.94 7.47
C LYS A 159 17.87 -7.03 8.04
N VAL A 160 17.26 -7.80 7.14
CA VAL A 160 16.47 -9.00 7.45
C VAL A 160 16.74 -10.00 6.33
N TYR A 161 16.98 -11.25 6.67
CA TYR A 161 17.21 -12.38 5.81
C TYR A 161 16.52 -13.60 6.41
N ARG A 162 15.32 -13.90 5.91
CA ARG A 162 14.56 -15.09 6.27
C ARG A 162 14.07 -15.75 5.00
N ILE A 163 14.56 -16.94 4.72
CA ILE A 163 14.07 -17.77 3.61
C ILE A 163 12.95 -18.66 4.14
N GLY A 164 11.86 -18.79 3.38
CA GLY A 164 10.77 -19.71 3.70
C GLY A 164 11.28 -21.15 3.92
N GLY A 165 10.60 -21.92 4.75
CA GLY A 165 10.98 -23.31 5.05
C GLY A 165 9.76 -24.21 5.19
N GLY A 166 9.93 -25.42 5.72
CA GLY A 166 8.84 -26.38 5.94
C GLY A 166 9.06 -27.69 5.19
N LEU A 167 8.07 -28.59 5.27
CA LEU A 167 8.14 -29.91 4.63
C LEU A 167 8.42 -29.81 3.12
N GLY A 168 9.40 -30.57 2.66
CA GLY A 168 9.82 -30.61 1.25
C GLY A 168 10.43 -29.30 0.74
N ILE A 169 10.99 -28.47 1.63
CA ILE A 169 11.84 -27.33 1.26
C ILE A 169 13.25 -27.55 1.78
N ARG A 170 14.20 -27.66 0.86
CA ARG A 170 15.64 -27.63 1.11
C ARG A 170 16.19 -26.24 0.78
N LYS A 171 17.20 -25.81 1.53
CA LYS A 171 17.85 -24.50 1.39
C LYS A 171 19.36 -24.68 1.41
N ASP A 172 20.02 -24.16 0.39
CA ASP A 172 21.47 -24.16 0.27
C ASP A 172 21.89 -22.70 0.04
N GLY A 173 22.42 -22.03 1.06
CA GLY A 173 22.80 -20.63 0.97
C GLY A 173 23.83 -20.25 2.03
N PHE A 174 24.51 -19.13 1.80
CA PHE A 174 25.56 -18.62 2.68
C PHE A 174 25.21 -17.27 3.32
N ALA A 175 24.13 -16.62 2.86
CA ALA A 175 23.68 -15.34 3.41
C ALA A 175 23.01 -15.51 4.78
N TYR A 176 23.12 -14.47 5.62
CA TYR A 176 22.60 -14.46 6.98
C TYR A 176 22.18 -13.06 7.42
N ASP A 177 21.38 -12.97 8.50
CA ASP A 177 20.91 -11.71 9.08
C ASP A 177 22.09 -10.81 9.47
N GLY A 178 22.14 -9.58 8.93
CA GLY A 178 23.23 -8.65 9.15
C GLY A 178 24.45 -8.84 8.23
N GLY A 179 24.45 -9.86 7.38
CA GLY A 179 25.51 -10.11 6.39
C GLY A 179 25.66 -8.96 5.38
N LYS A 180 26.87 -8.78 4.86
CA LYS A 180 27.19 -7.81 3.81
C LYS A 180 27.26 -8.52 2.46
N VAL A 181 26.53 -8.03 1.49
CA VAL A 181 26.57 -8.46 0.10
C VAL A 181 27.40 -7.48 -0.70
N ASP A 182 28.37 -8.01 -1.44
CA ASP A 182 29.30 -7.26 -2.30
C ASP A 182 29.17 -7.76 -3.74
N ASN A 183 29.67 -6.98 -4.71
CA ASN A 183 29.58 -7.29 -6.14
C ASN A 183 30.83 -8.01 -6.68
N LEU A 184 31.74 -8.42 -5.80
CA LEU A 184 32.95 -9.17 -6.17
C LEU A 184 32.66 -10.63 -6.59
N TYR A 185 31.51 -11.18 -6.19
CA TYR A 185 31.17 -12.60 -6.39
C TYR A 185 29.81 -12.76 -7.08
N ASN A 186 29.45 -14.02 -7.34
CA ASN A 186 28.16 -14.40 -7.91
C ASN A 186 26.99 -13.81 -7.06
N PRO A 187 25.93 -13.30 -7.71
CA PRO A 187 24.79 -12.68 -7.03
C PRO A 187 23.90 -13.63 -6.20
N LEU A 188 24.17 -14.94 -6.20
CA LEU A 188 23.41 -15.94 -5.46
C LEU A 188 23.40 -15.65 -3.95
N LEU A 189 22.21 -15.59 -3.36
CA LEU A 189 22.02 -15.50 -1.90
C LEU A 189 21.62 -16.85 -1.31
N CYS A 190 20.77 -17.59 -2.02
CA CYS A 190 20.27 -18.90 -1.59
C CYS A 190 19.68 -19.67 -2.77
N LYS A 191 19.98 -20.96 -2.86
CA LYS A 191 19.20 -21.91 -3.64
C LYS A 191 18.10 -22.44 -2.74
N VAL A 192 16.87 -22.40 -3.24
CA VAL A 192 15.72 -23.01 -2.59
C VAL A 192 15.26 -24.13 -3.48
N ILE A 193 15.07 -25.32 -2.92
CA ILE A 193 14.62 -26.50 -3.65
C ILE A 193 13.32 -26.97 -3.00
N ALA A 194 12.29 -27.12 -3.82
CA ALA A 194 11.00 -27.64 -3.41
C ALA A 194 10.80 -29.01 -4.02
N HIS A 195 10.55 -30.01 -3.18
CA HIS A 195 10.23 -31.38 -3.56
C HIS A 195 8.78 -31.71 -3.19
N ALA A 196 8.08 -32.46 -4.04
CA ALA A 196 6.75 -33.00 -3.75
C ALA A 196 6.43 -34.21 -4.66
N PRO A 197 5.38 -34.99 -4.38
CA PRO A 197 4.93 -36.08 -5.26
C PRO A 197 4.63 -35.68 -6.72
N THR A 198 4.25 -34.43 -6.98
CA THR A 198 3.97 -33.93 -8.34
C THR A 198 4.59 -32.55 -8.58
N HIS A 199 4.85 -32.19 -9.84
CA HIS A 199 5.34 -30.86 -10.21
C HIS A 199 4.41 -29.74 -9.72
N ALA A 200 3.10 -29.93 -9.81
CA ALA A 200 2.12 -28.95 -9.37
C ALA A 200 2.20 -28.70 -7.86
N GLU A 201 2.41 -29.75 -7.06
CA GLU A 201 2.63 -29.60 -5.62
C GLU A 201 3.98 -28.99 -5.28
N ALA A 202 5.05 -29.35 -5.99
CA ALA A 202 6.37 -28.76 -5.82
C ALA A 202 6.32 -27.25 -6.12
N ALA A 203 5.61 -26.86 -7.17
CA ALA A 203 5.40 -25.46 -7.54
C ALA A 203 4.62 -24.70 -6.46
N LYS A 204 3.55 -25.29 -5.91
CA LYS A 204 2.79 -24.71 -4.78
C LYS A 204 3.68 -24.52 -3.53
N ARG A 205 4.52 -25.51 -3.20
CA ARG A 205 5.47 -25.42 -2.08
C ARG A 205 6.52 -24.34 -2.30
N MET A 206 7.08 -24.27 -3.52
CA MET A 206 8.02 -23.21 -3.92
C MET A 206 7.38 -21.82 -3.83
N LEU A 207 6.18 -21.66 -4.38
CA LEU A 207 5.45 -20.39 -4.36
C LEU A 207 5.14 -19.93 -2.94
N ARG A 208 4.76 -20.84 -2.03
CA ARG A 208 4.61 -20.55 -0.61
C ARG A 208 5.94 -20.12 0.00
N CYS A 209 7.01 -20.87 -0.23
CA CYS A 209 8.35 -20.57 0.28
C CYS A 209 8.81 -19.16 -0.13
N LEU A 210 8.72 -18.82 -1.42
CA LEU A 210 9.08 -17.50 -1.94
C LEU A 210 8.19 -16.38 -1.37
N ARG A 211 6.88 -16.63 -1.16
CA ARG A 211 5.96 -15.66 -0.52
C ARG A 211 6.25 -15.46 0.97
N GLU A 212 6.82 -16.44 1.65
CA GLU A 212 7.26 -16.34 3.04
C GLU A 212 8.65 -15.72 3.18
N THR A 213 9.48 -15.78 2.13
CA THR A 213 10.81 -15.18 2.11
C THR A 213 10.75 -13.67 2.38
N ARG A 214 11.55 -13.20 3.33
CA ARG A 214 11.72 -11.80 3.70
C ARG A 214 13.19 -11.45 3.65
N ILE A 215 13.58 -10.75 2.60
CA ILE A 215 14.89 -10.13 2.47
C ILE A 215 14.70 -8.62 2.48
N ARG A 216 15.47 -7.91 3.31
CA ARG A 216 15.42 -6.45 3.47
C ARG A 216 16.82 -5.88 3.48
N GLY A 217 16.98 -4.67 2.97
CA GLY A 217 18.26 -3.96 2.90
C GLY A 217 18.80 -3.85 1.48
N ILE A 218 18.45 -4.82 0.61
CA ILE A 218 18.71 -4.84 -0.83
C ILE A 218 17.48 -5.38 -1.57
N GLU A 219 17.41 -5.12 -2.87
CA GLU A 219 16.41 -5.74 -3.76
C GLU A 219 16.86 -7.15 -4.19
N THR A 220 15.89 -7.98 -4.60
CA THR A 220 16.12 -9.38 -4.97
C THR A 220 15.18 -9.82 -6.08
N ASN A 221 15.54 -10.88 -6.80
CA ASN A 221 14.74 -11.46 -7.88
C ASN A 221 13.51 -12.27 -7.42
N VAL A 222 13.17 -12.29 -6.12
CA VAL A 222 12.07 -13.12 -5.56
C VAL A 222 10.72 -12.85 -6.24
N SER A 223 10.40 -11.58 -6.52
CA SER A 223 9.14 -11.23 -7.18
C SER A 223 9.05 -11.80 -8.60
N PHE A 224 10.17 -11.77 -9.33
CA PHE A 224 10.29 -12.34 -10.67
C PHE A 224 10.10 -13.86 -10.66
N LEU A 225 10.73 -14.57 -9.72
CA LEU A 225 10.53 -16.02 -9.53
C LEU A 225 9.06 -16.36 -9.21
N ILE A 226 8.39 -15.53 -8.40
CA ILE A 226 6.96 -15.69 -8.08
C ILE A 226 6.09 -15.52 -9.33
N ASN A 227 6.45 -14.60 -10.23
CA ASN A 227 5.70 -14.38 -11.47
C ASN A 227 5.80 -15.59 -12.40
N ILE A 228 7.01 -16.15 -12.60
CA ILE A 228 7.19 -17.36 -13.42
C ILE A 228 6.33 -18.52 -12.88
N LEU A 229 6.38 -18.78 -11.57
CA LEU A 229 5.63 -19.90 -10.97
C LEU A 229 4.11 -19.70 -10.95
N LYS A 230 3.63 -18.47 -11.15
CA LYS A 230 2.20 -18.17 -11.25
C LYS A 230 1.68 -18.24 -12.68
N ASP A 231 2.57 -18.22 -13.66
CA ASP A 231 2.18 -18.24 -15.06
C ASP A 231 1.46 -19.57 -15.39
N PRO A 232 0.31 -19.53 -16.08
CA PRO A 232 -0.38 -20.75 -16.51
C PRO A 232 0.51 -21.69 -17.32
N SER A 233 1.36 -21.15 -18.20
CA SER A 233 2.26 -21.94 -19.07
C SER A 233 3.26 -22.77 -18.24
N PHE A 234 3.74 -22.20 -17.13
CA PHE A 234 4.57 -22.94 -16.17
C PHE A 234 3.81 -24.13 -15.57
N THR A 235 2.53 -23.93 -15.21
CA THR A 235 1.69 -24.98 -14.62
C THR A 235 1.33 -26.05 -15.64
N GLU A 236 1.12 -25.68 -16.91
CA GLU A 236 0.84 -26.59 -18.03
C GLU A 236 2.09 -27.38 -18.47
N GLY A 237 3.29 -26.85 -18.18
CA GLY A 237 4.56 -27.50 -18.52
C GLY A 237 5.04 -27.18 -19.93
N ILE A 238 4.58 -26.07 -20.50
CA ILE A 238 5.07 -25.52 -21.75
C ILE A 238 6.36 -24.77 -21.43
N VAL A 239 7.50 -25.24 -21.94
CA VAL A 239 8.80 -24.64 -21.67
C VAL A 239 9.75 -24.78 -22.87
N TYR A 240 10.49 -23.72 -23.12
CA TYR A 240 11.57 -23.64 -24.10
C TYR A 240 12.54 -22.51 -23.68
N THR A 241 13.75 -22.49 -24.27
CA THR A 241 14.86 -21.64 -23.83
C THR A 241 14.62 -20.14 -23.94
N SER A 242 13.80 -19.68 -24.90
CA SER A 242 13.42 -18.27 -25.07
C SER A 242 12.16 -17.86 -24.31
N TYR A 243 11.50 -18.76 -23.56
CA TYR A 243 10.20 -18.52 -22.94
C TYR A 243 10.18 -17.26 -22.06
N ILE A 244 11.19 -17.06 -21.21
CA ILE A 244 11.22 -15.88 -20.33
C ILE A 244 11.47 -14.60 -21.13
N ASP A 245 12.35 -14.65 -22.13
CA ASP A 245 12.72 -13.49 -22.94
C ASP A 245 11.54 -13.03 -23.83
N GLU A 246 10.66 -13.94 -24.24
CA GLU A 246 9.44 -13.66 -25.02
C GLU A 246 8.25 -13.18 -24.16
N ASN A 247 8.32 -13.34 -22.83
CA ASN A 247 7.24 -12.99 -21.90
C ASN A 247 7.67 -11.87 -20.95
N PRO A 248 7.83 -10.61 -21.43
CA PRO A 248 8.36 -9.50 -20.64
C PRO A 248 7.51 -9.15 -19.41
N LEU A 249 6.19 -9.44 -19.44
CA LEU A 249 5.28 -9.24 -18.31
C LEU A 249 5.70 -10.05 -17.06
N LEU A 250 6.42 -11.16 -17.22
CA LEU A 250 6.94 -11.94 -16.09
C LEU A 250 7.92 -11.12 -15.24
N THR A 251 8.53 -10.09 -15.81
CA THR A 251 9.51 -9.25 -15.13
C THR A 251 8.91 -8.03 -14.45
N GLU A 252 7.62 -7.75 -14.66
CA GLU A 252 6.94 -6.63 -14.02
C GLU A 252 6.76 -6.89 -12.52
N VAL A 253 7.26 -5.96 -11.71
CA VAL A 253 7.17 -6.06 -10.25
C VAL A 253 6.00 -5.24 -9.77
N VAL A 254 5.03 -5.89 -9.14
CA VAL A 254 3.98 -5.17 -8.39
C VAL A 254 4.58 -4.65 -7.08
N PRO A 255 4.63 -3.32 -6.84
CA PRO A 255 5.23 -2.78 -5.63
C PRO A 255 4.53 -3.30 -4.37
N ALA A 256 5.30 -3.84 -3.42
CA ALA A 256 4.75 -4.25 -2.15
C ALA A 256 4.13 -3.05 -1.41
N ARG A 257 2.88 -3.18 -0.94
CA ARG A 257 2.16 -2.09 -0.26
C ARG A 257 2.88 -1.54 0.99
N ASN A 258 3.75 -2.35 1.62
CA ASN A 258 4.62 -1.98 2.74
C ASN A 258 3.91 -1.24 3.91
N ARG A 259 2.67 -1.66 4.22
CA ARG A 259 1.79 -0.99 5.20
C ARG A 259 2.43 -0.77 6.57
N ALA A 260 3.08 -1.80 7.12
CA ALA A 260 3.72 -1.73 8.44
C ALA A 260 4.89 -0.72 8.46
N LEU A 261 5.72 -0.67 7.41
CA LEU A 261 6.82 0.29 7.32
C LEU A 261 6.29 1.74 7.20
N LYS A 262 5.24 1.96 6.41
CA LYS A 262 4.56 3.26 6.31
C LYS A 262 4.02 3.70 7.68
N LEU A 263 3.41 2.79 8.44
CA LEU A 263 2.93 3.06 9.80
C LEU A 263 4.08 3.38 10.77
N LEU A 264 5.16 2.60 10.76
CA LEU A 264 6.34 2.85 11.61
C LEU A 264 6.98 4.21 11.30
N ARG A 265 7.09 4.58 10.03
CA ARG A 265 7.56 5.90 9.61
C ARG A 265 6.65 7.00 10.13
N TYR A 266 5.34 6.86 9.94
CA TYR A 266 4.37 7.82 10.48
C TYR A 266 4.46 7.96 12.01
N MET A 267 4.54 6.84 12.75
CA MET A 267 4.72 6.87 14.21
C MET A 267 6.02 7.57 14.63
N SER A 268 7.12 7.33 13.90
CA SER A 268 8.40 7.99 14.12
C SER A 268 8.29 9.50 13.89
N GLU A 269 7.70 9.92 12.76
CA GLU A 269 7.49 11.34 12.44
C GLU A 269 6.64 12.04 13.49
N VAL A 270 5.54 11.42 13.94
CA VAL A 270 4.67 11.99 14.98
C VAL A 270 5.42 12.11 16.31
N LYS A 271 6.21 11.09 16.69
CA LYS A 271 7.04 11.12 17.92
C LYS A 271 8.07 12.25 17.85
N MET A 272 8.79 12.37 16.73
CA MET A 272 9.80 13.41 16.53
C MET A 272 9.19 14.82 16.56
N LYS A 273 8.06 15.05 15.87
CA LYS A 273 7.35 16.35 15.88
C LYS A 273 6.95 16.75 17.31
N ARG A 274 6.41 15.82 18.11
CA ARG A 274 6.05 16.08 19.51
C ARG A 274 7.27 16.48 20.35
N THR A 275 8.40 15.78 20.20
CA THR A 275 9.64 16.10 20.91
C THR A 275 10.18 17.46 20.51
N ALA A 276 10.20 17.79 19.21
CA ALA A 276 10.67 19.08 18.72
C ALA A 276 9.78 20.24 19.20
N THR A 277 8.45 20.10 19.15
CA THR A 277 7.52 21.12 19.68
C THR A 277 7.62 21.26 21.21
N ALA A 278 7.75 20.16 21.94
CA ALA A 278 7.94 20.19 23.39
C ALA A 278 9.27 20.86 23.76
N PHE A 279 10.34 20.54 23.04
CA PHE A 279 11.65 21.18 23.18
C PHE A 279 11.58 22.68 22.87
N ALA A 280 10.99 23.08 21.75
CA ALA A 280 10.83 24.49 21.38
C ALA A 280 10.05 25.28 22.46
N ARG A 281 8.98 24.69 23.02
CA ARG A 281 8.21 25.30 24.12
C ARG A 281 8.98 25.36 25.44
N ALA A 282 9.80 24.36 25.75
CA ALA A 282 10.64 24.37 26.94
C ALA A 282 11.71 25.46 26.83
N VAL A 283 12.34 25.57 25.66
CA VAL A 283 13.34 26.62 25.39
C VAL A 283 12.68 28.01 25.36
N GLU A 284 11.49 28.15 24.79
CA GLU A 284 10.69 29.39 24.88
C GLU A 284 10.44 29.77 26.35
N ARG A 285 9.95 28.83 27.18
CA ARG A 285 9.71 29.11 28.61
C ARG A 285 10.96 29.57 29.36
N GLU A 286 12.09 28.93 29.14
CA GLU A 286 13.37 29.31 29.76
C GLU A 286 13.89 30.67 29.24
N LEU A 287 13.88 30.87 27.92
CA LEU A 287 14.34 32.13 27.30
C LEU A 287 13.51 33.35 27.67
N PHE A 288 12.28 33.15 28.14
CA PHE A 288 11.33 34.19 28.52
C PHE A 288 10.93 34.10 30.00
N ALA A 289 11.63 33.30 30.82
CA ALA A 289 11.31 33.06 32.24
C ALA A 289 11.43 34.34 33.11
N HIS A 290 12.31 35.26 32.73
CA HIS A 290 12.62 36.49 33.46
C HIS A 290 12.10 37.76 32.77
N ASP A 291 11.40 37.64 31.63
CA ASP A 291 10.78 38.79 30.98
C ASP A 291 9.51 39.16 31.77
N VAL A 292 9.61 40.22 32.58
CA VAL A 292 8.60 40.69 33.55
C VAL A 292 7.31 41.16 32.84
N ASP A 293 7.36 41.35 31.52
CA ASP A 293 6.20 41.80 30.75
C ASP A 293 6.12 41.08 29.39
N ARG A 294 5.25 40.06 29.31
CA ARG A 294 5.05 39.22 28.10
C ARG A 294 4.44 39.99 26.91
N ASN A 295 4.18 41.29 27.06
CA ASN A 295 3.56 42.16 26.07
C ASN A 295 4.49 43.29 25.58
N VAL A 296 5.73 43.42 26.07
CA VAL A 296 6.64 44.46 25.57
C VAL A 296 7.40 43.97 24.34
N ASN A 297 7.44 44.82 23.32
CA ASN A 297 8.09 44.54 22.05
C ASN A 297 9.60 44.30 22.25
N LEU A 298 10.04 43.04 22.13
CA LEU A 298 11.47 42.70 22.10
C LEU A 298 12.16 43.47 20.97
N ASP A 299 13.24 44.18 21.31
CA ASP A 299 14.14 44.79 20.34
C ASP A 299 14.59 43.75 19.29
N LYS A 300 14.55 44.13 18.01
CA LYS A 300 14.81 43.26 16.86
C LYS A 300 16.14 42.52 16.98
N ARG A 301 17.16 43.15 17.55
CA ARG A 301 18.50 42.59 17.73
C ARG A 301 18.51 41.46 18.78
N ARG A 302 17.91 41.68 19.95
CA ARG A 302 17.75 40.67 21.00
C ARG A 302 16.89 39.47 20.54
N ALA A 303 15.86 39.70 19.74
CA ALA A 303 15.06 38.61 19.18
C ALA A 303 15.85 37.77 18.15
N GLN A 304 16.66 38.41 17.31
CA GLN A 304 17.52 37.72 16.33
C GLN A 304 18.63 36.91 17.00
N ASP A 305 19.23 37.43 18.07
CA ASP A 305 20.28 36.73 18.82
C ASP A 305 19.72 35.53 19.60
N LYS A 306 18.52 35.65 20.20
CA LYS A 306 17.82 34.51 20.82
C LYS A 306 17.48 33.40 19.81
N VAL A 307 17.07 33.77 18.58
CA VAL A 307 16.80 32.80 17.48
C VAL A 307 18.09 32.17 16.95
N ARG A 308 19.18 32.94 16.83
CA ARG A 308 20.50 32.43 16.43
C ARG A 308 21.05 31.44 17.46
N TRP A 309 20.95 31.76 18.75
CA TRP A 309 21.35 30.87 19.84
C TRP A 309 20.53 29.56 19.86
N LEU A 310 19.21 29.64 19.68
CA LEU A 310 18.31 28.48 19.54
C LEU A 310 18.74 27.55 18.39
N ARG A 311 19.11 28.12 17.24
CA ARG A 311 19.61 27.39 16.07
C ARG A 311 20.94 26.67 16.38
N ASP A 312 21.84 27.31 17.10
CA ASP A 312 23.14 26.73 17.44
C ASP A 312 23.02 25.64 18.52
N LEU A 313 22.10 25.80 19.48
CA LEU A 313 21.79 24.79 20.50
C LEU A 313 21.17 23.51 19.90
N VAL A 314 20.25 23.66 18.92
CA VAL A 314 19.67 22.52 18.20
C VAL A 314 20.74 21.76 17.40
N ARG A 315 21.65 22.48 16.73
CA ARG A 315 22.80 21.90 16.02
C ARG A 315 23.77 21.18 16.95
N TYR A 316 24.01 21.73 18.14
CA TYR A 316 24.90 21.15 19.15
C TYR A 316 24.33 19.87 19.80
N ARG A 317 23.02 19.85 20.13
CA ARG A 317 22.39 18.72 20.85
C ARG A 317 22.04 17.54 19.94
N TYR A 318 21.77 17.79 18.66
CA TYR A 318 21.47 16.76 17.66
C TYR A 318 22.44 16.84 16.48
N PRO A 319 23.74 16.51 16.69
CA PRO A 319 24.71 16.48 15.60
C PRO A 319 24.39 15.28 14.70
N THR A 320 23.75 15.51 13.54
CA THR A 320 23.43 14.44 12.60
C THR A 320 24.31 14.53 11.36
N SER A 321 25.01 13.44 11.06
CA SER A 321 25.89 13.24 9.90
C SER A 321 25.15 12.96 8.58
N THR A 322 23.82 13.18 8.50
CA THR A 322 23.03 12.92 7.28
C THR A 322 21.92 13.96 7.02
N PRO A 323 21.78 14.46 5.78
CA PRO A 323 20.95 15.63 5.42
C PRO A 323 19.42 15.44 5.49
N THR A 324 18.89 14.21 5.59
CA THR A 324 17.44 13.98 5.62
C THR A 324 16.79 14.25 6.99
N ALA A 325 17.56 14.14 8.08
CA ALA A 325 17.09 14.50 9.42
C ALA A 325 17.04 16.03 9.62
N GLU A 326 17.94 16.77 8.96
CA GLU A 326 17.96 18.25 8.96
C GLU A 326 16.62 18.82 8.54
N ALA A 327 16.03 18.34 7.44
CA ALA A 327 14.83 18.93 6.85
C ALA A 327 13.60 18.90 7.78
N SER A 328 13.37 17.80 8.52
CA SER A 328 12.14 17.65 9.33
C SER A 328 12.19 18.40 10.67
N ILE A 329 13.36 18.38 11.32
CA ILE A 329 13.59 19.08 12.59
C ILE A 329 13.67 20.59 12.29
N TRP A 330 14.40 20.99 11.25
CA TRP A 330 14.49 22.36 10.82
C TRP A 330 13.14 22.91 10.36
N SER A 331 12.39 22.18 9.53
CA SER A 331 11.04 22.58 9.12
C SER A 331 10.12 22.77 10.32
N SER A 332 10.18 21.88 11.32
CA SER A 332 9.37 21.99 12.54
C SER A 332 9.74 23.21 13.39
N CYS A 333 11.04 23.49 13.55
CA CYS A 333 11.53 24.68 14.26
C CYS A 333 11.21 25.97 13.49
N GLN A 334 11.35 25.96 12.16
CA GLN A 334 11.06 27.11 11.31
C GLN A 334 9.56 27.42 11.26
N ILE A 335 8.69 26.40 11.29
CA ILE A 335 7.24 26.57 11.46
C ILE A 335 6.92 27.23 12.81
N ALA A 336 7.56 26.79 13.91
CA ALA A 336 7.35 27.38 15.23
C ALA A 336 7.82 28.85 15.30
N ILE A 337 8.98 29.16 14.72
CA ILE A 337 9.52 30.52 14.63
C ILE A 337 8.61 31.41 13.76
N ASN A 338 8.13 30.90 12.62
CA ASN A 338 7.22 31.64 11.75
C ASN A 338 5.85 31.87 12.38
N ASP A 339 5.33 30.91 13.16
CA ASP A 339 4.08 31.07 13.91
C ASP A 339 4.18 32.16 14.99
N TYR A 340 5.33 32.24 15.67
CA TYR A 340 5.65 33.33 16.60
C TYR A 340 5.66 34.70 15.90
N HIS A 341 6.39 34.84 14.77
CA HIS A 341 6.41 36.10 14.01
C HIS A 341 5.04 36.48 13.45
N ARG A 342 4.22 35.49 13.08
CA ARG A 342 2.85 35.72 12.61
C ARG A 342 1.93 36.23 13.72
N LYS A 343 2.06 35.68 14.94
CA LYS A 343 1.34 36.17 16.13
C LYS A 343 1.81 37.56 16.56
N LYS A 344 3.11 37.86 16.41
CA LYS A 344 3.67 39.21 16.62
C LYS A 344 3.05 40.24 15.65
N ARG A 345 3.05 39.97 14.34
CA ARG A 345 2.44 40.88 13.34
C ARG A 345 0.94 41.12 13.55
N ARG A 346 0.21 40.15 14.12
CA ARG A 346 -1.22 40.31 14.48
C ARG A 346 -1.44 41.21 15.70
N ARG A 347 -0.47 41.30 16.61
CA ARG A 347 -0.53 42.19 17.78
C ARG A 347 -0.20 43.64 17.44
N ASP A 348 0.63 43.87 16.43
CA ASP A 348 1.12 45.22 16.09
C ASP A 348 0.16 46.02 15.16
N GLY A 349 -0.85 45.41 14.53
CA GLY A 349 -1.75 46.09 13.57
C GLY A 349 -1.04 46.64 12.31
N PRO A 350 -1.74 46.97 11.21
CA PRO A 350 -1.10 47.60 10.06
C PRO A 350 -0.85 49.08 10.36
N SER A 351 0.41 49.49 10.45
CA SER A 351 0.79 50.91 10.35
C SER A 351 0.50 51.39 8.92
N SER A 352 -0.33 52.42 8.80
CA SER A 352 -0.57 53.18 7.58
C SER A 352 0.74 53.77 7.06
N GLU A 353 1.16 53.39 5.85
CA GLU A 353 1.68 54.25 4.77
C GLU A 353 2.46 53.46 3.70
N SER A 354 2.30 53.94 2.47
CA SER A 354 3.11 53.75 1.26
C SER A 354 2.73 52.66 0.23
N SER A 355 2.37 53.24 -0.94
CA SER A 355 2.49 52.81 -2.34
C SER A 355 1.66 51.64 -2.89
N LEU A 356 0.51 52.04 -3.45
CA LEU A 356 0.11 51.66 -4.80
C LEU A 356 1.28 51.88 -5.78
N GLU A 357 1.84 50.82 -6.34
CA GLU A 357 2.49 50.88 -7.65
C GLU A 357 2.11 49.66 -8.50
N THR A 358 1.57 50.00 -9.66
CA THR A 358 1.28 49.18 -10.83
C THR A 358 2.46 48.33 -11.29
N ARG A 359 2.23 47.03 -11.51
CA ARG A 359 2.93 46.27 -12.55
C ARG A 359 1.96 45.44 -13.37
N SER A 360 1.67 45.98 -14.54
CA SER A 360 1.05 45.33 -15.68
C SER A 360 2.08 44.52 -16.48
N HIS A 361 1.61 43.45 -17.14
CA HIS A 361 2.23 42.69 -18.23
C HIS A 361 3.51 41.87 -17.94
N ASN A 362 3.34 40.54 -17.86
CA ASN A 362 3.87 39.62 -18.89
C ASN A 362 3.34 38.19 -18.68
N ILE A 363 2.62 37.73 -19.70
CA ILE A 363 2.18 36.36 -19.94
C ILE A 363 3.38 35.61 -20.49
N PHE A 364 3.92 34.62 -19.77
CA PHE A 364 4.69 33.49 -20.32
C PHE A 364 4.69 32.36 -19.28
N TYR A 365 4.17 31.19 -19.66
CA TYR A 365 4.26 29.95 -18.89
C TYR A 365 5.61 29.27 -19.17
N PRO A 366 6.38 28.87 -18.13
CA PRO A 366 7.38 27.81 -18.26
C PRO A 366 6.84 26.48 -17.71
N GLU A 367 7.14 25.38 -18.42
CA GLU A 367 6.70 24.00 -18.19
C GLU A 367 7.22 23.30 -16.91
N ASN A 368 7.54 24.04 -15.85
CA ASN A 368 7.92 23.45 -14.55
C ASN A 368 7.14 24.15 -13.42
N TYR A 369 5.89 23.75 -13.24
CA TYR A 369 5.06 24.21 -12.13
C TYR A 369 5.31 23.34 -10.89
N GLU A 370 6.31 23.73 -10.07
CA GLU A 370 6.29 23.35 -8.66
C GLU A 370 5.11 24.07 -7.97
N PRO A 371 4.27 23.38 -7.18
CA PRO A 371 3.17 24.03 -6.49
C PRO A 371 3.74 24.99 -5.44
N SER A 372 3.82 26.27 -5.80
CA SER A 372 4.19 27.33 -4.88
C SER A 372 3.33 27.25 -3.62
N THR A 373 3.97 27.28 -2.45
CA THR A 373 3.35 27.23 -1.12
C THR A 373 2.53 28.47 -0.77
N LYS A 374 2.00 29.20 -1.75
CA LYS A 374 0.99 30.24 -1.53
C LYS A 374 -0.33 29.54 -1.22
N ARG A 375 -0.47 29.09 0.03
CA ARG A 375 -1.77 28.79 0.63
C ARG A 375 -2.66 30.01 0.37
N ALA A 376 -3.68 29.83 -0.46
CA ALA A 376 -4.78 30.77 -0.56
C ALA A 376 -5.20 31.16 0.87
N HIS A 377 -5.40 32.46 1.10
CA HIS A 377 -5.91 32.97 2.36
C HIS A 377 -7.28 32.36 2.60
N VAL A 378 -7.30 31.28 3.38
CA VAL A 378 -8.52 30.65 3.87
C VAL A 378 -9.17 31.63 4.83
N SER A 379 -10.44 31.94 4.60
CA SER A 379 -11.33 32.49 5.61
C SER A 379 -11.27 31.56 6.81
N GLU A 380 -10.54 31.98 7.85
CA GLU A 380 -10.49 31.28 9.12
C GLU A 380 -11.94 31.11 9.59
N VAL A 381 -12.38 29.86 9.73
CA VAL A 381 -13.56 29.56 10.54
C VAL A 381 -13.28 30.21 11.88
N ASN A 382 -14.12 31.17 12.28
CA ASN A 382 -14.02 31.86 13.57
C ASN A 382 -14.04 30.82 14.69
N GLY A 383 -12.87 30.26 15.02
CA GLY A 383 -12.66 29.58 16.28
C GLY A 383 -12.92 30.63 17.34
N SER A 384 -13.74 30.30 18.33
CA SER A 384 -14.10 31.27 19.36
C SER A 384 -12.83 31.88 19.94
N LEU A 385 -12.79 33.21 20.06
CA LEU A 385 -11.80 33.93 20.88
C LEU A 385 -12.05 33.71 22.39
N SER A 386 -13.05 32.89 22.75
CA SER A 386 -13.33 32.59 24.14
C SER A 386 -12.18 31.79 24.76
N PRO A 387 -11.82 32.06 26.03
CA PRO A 387 -10.76 31.36 26.76
C PRO A 387 -11.16 29.92 27.15
N LEU A 388 -12.07 29.28 26.42
CA LEU A 388 -12.54 27.91 26.65
C LEU A 388 -11.57 26.82 26.14
N GLY A 389 -10.35 27.20 25.75
CA GLY A 389 -9.27 26.21 25.66
C GLY A 389 -8.89 25.81 27.08
N VAL A 390 -9.47 24.72 27.60
CA VAL A 390 -9.18 24.15 28.92
C VAL A 390 -7.65 24.08 29.10
N PRO A 391 -7.02 24.99 29.86
CA PRO A 391 -5.56 25.13 29.87
C PRO A 391 -4.85 23.89 30.42
N ASP A 392 -5.58 23.09 31.21
CA ASP A 392 -5.09 21.94 31.96
C ASP A 392 -5.88 20.66 31.69
N ALA A 393 -6.48 20.49 30.51
CA ALA A 393 -7.08 19.21 30.14
C ALA A 393 -5.97 18.14 30.11
N LYS A 394 -5.86 17.35 31.19
CA LYS A 394 -5.01 16.17 31.23
C LYS A 394 -5.40 15.29 30.05
N ILE A 395 -4.44 14.97 29.20
CA ILE A 395 -4.66 14.03 28.10
C ILE A 395 -5.11 12.72 28.73
N CYS A 396 -6.39 12.39 28.60
CA CYS A 396 -6.89 11.08 29.00
C CYS A 396 -6.23 10.06 28.07
N ARG A 397 -5.32 9.26 28.64
CA ARG A 397 -4.62 8.19 27.90
C ARG A 397 -5.48 6.94 27.79
N THR A 398 -6.51 6.83 28.63
CA THR A 398 -7.47 5.74 28.58
C THR A 398 -8.44 6.02 27.44
N PRO A 399 -8.59 5.08 26.48
CA PRO A 399 -9.65 5.20 25.49
C PRO A 399 -10.99 5.32 26.22
N PRO A 400 -11.89 6.24 25.84
CA PRO A 400 -13.21 6.32 26.45
C PRO A 400 -13.93 4.99 26.28
N ASP A 401 -14.66 4.56 27.30
CA ASP A 401 -15.47 3.34 27.22
C ASP A 401 -16.56 3.51 26.16
N THR A 402 -16.76 2.46 25.38
CA THR A 402 -17.88 2.44 24.42
C THR A 402 -19.07 1.83 25.14
N PRO A 403 -20.23 2.49 25.19
CA PRO A 403 -21.45 1.87 25.68
C PRO A 403 -21.72 0.56 24.95
N GLU A 404 -22.19 -0.45 25.69
CA GLU A 404 -22.65 -1.68 25.08
C GLU A 404 -23.84 -1.41 24.14
N HIS A 405 -24.02 -2.28 23.15
CA HIS A 405 -25.19 -2.25 22.27
C HIS A 405 -25.76 -3.67 22.18
N LYS A 406 -27.08 -3.76 21.98
CA LYS A 406 -27.76 -5.05 21.81
C LYS A 406 -27.21 -5.78 20.58
N ARG A 407 -26.91 -7.08 20.72
CA ARG A 407 -26.63 -7.97 19.57
C ARG A 407 -27.95 -8.38 18.93
N GLY A 408 -28.11 -8.16 17.63
CA GLY A 408 -29.34 -8.50 16.91
C GLY A 408 -29.58 -7.64 15.67
N PRO A 409 -30.73 -7.78 14.99
CA PRO A 409 -31.08 -6.91 13.87
C PRO A 409 -31.27 -5.45 14.34
N PHE A 410 -31.00 -4.50 13.45
CA PHE A 410 -31.22 -3.08 13.73
C PHE A 410 -32.72 -2.79 13.88
N PRO A 411 -33.15 -2.00 14.88
CA PRO A 411 -34.53 -1.56 14.97
C PRO A 411 -34.91 -0.73 13.74
N LYS A 412 -36.19 -0.79 13.33
CA LYS A 412 -36.70 0.06 12.25
C LYS A 412 -36.58 1.53 12.66
N GLY A 413 -36.11 2.36 11.74
CA GLY A 413 -36.01 3.80 11.89
C GLY A 413 -36.58 4.52 10.67
N PHE A 414 -36.39 5.83 10.62
CA PHE A 414 -36.91 6.66 9.53
C PHE A 414 -36.26 6.37 8.17
N LYS A 415 -35.08 5.76 8.15
CA LYS A 415 -34.40 5.37 6.91
C LYS A 415 -35.17 4.26 6.19
N ASP A 416 -35.74 3.32 6.93
CA ASP A 416 -36.58 2.27 6.35
C ASP A 416 -37.80 2.84 5.62
N ILE A 417 -38.40 3.90 6.17
CA ILE A 417 -39.52 4.61 5.53
C ILE A 417 -39.01 5.33 4.27
N LEU A 418 -37.87 6.01 4.36
CA LEU A 418 -37.29 6.73 3.22
C LEU A 418 -36.93 5.78 2.06
N ASP A 419 -36.44 4.58 2.35
CA ASP A 419 -36.08 3.59 1.33
C ASP A 419 -37.30 2.92 0.71
N LYS A 420 -38.33 2.66 1.51
CA LYS A 420 -39.55 1.99 1.04
C LYS A 420 -40.52 2.92 0.32
N GLU A 421 -40.72 4.12 0.85
CA GLU A 421 -41.78 5.05 0.42
C GLU A 421 -41.23 6.34 -0.20
N GLY A 422 -39.90 6.45 -0.30
CA GLY A 422 -39.23 7.60 -0.88
C GLY A 422 -39.37 8.88 -0.04
N PRO A 423 -38.87 10.02 -0.57
CA PRO A 423 -38.91 11.30 0.11
C PRO A 423 -40.34 11.76 0.48
N SER A 424 -41.35 11.42 -0.33
CA SER A 424 -42.76 11.73 -0.08
C SER A 424 -43.31 11.03 1.16
N GLY A 425 -43.06 9.73 1.28
CA GLY A 425 -43.49 8.92 2.43
C GLY A 425 -42.78 9.36 3.70
N PHE A 426 -41.47 9.62 3.61
CA PHE A 426 -40.71 10.19 4.72
C PHE A 426 -41.30 11.52 5.20
N ALA A 427 -41.57 12.47 4.29
CA ALA A 427 -42.16 13.76 4.67
C ALA A 427 -43.57 13.62 5.30
N LYS A 428 -44.38 12.69 4.80
CA LYS A 428 -45.70 12.37 5.39
C LYS A 428 -45.56 11.79 6.79
N ALA A 429 -44.60 10.88 7.00
CA ALA A 429 -44.31 10.29 8.30
C ALA A 429 -43.85 11.36 9.32
N LEU A 430 -42.99 12.30 8.89
CA LEU A 430 -42.57 13.42 9.74
C LEU A 430 -43.75 14.31 10.16
N ARG A 431 -44.66 14.67 9.24
CA ARG A 431 -45.85 15.50 9.56
C ARG A 431 -46.85 14.79 10.47
N LYS A 432 -46.93 13.46 10.40
CA LYS A 432 -47.83 12.66 11.25
C LYS A 432 -47.26 12.47 12.67
N HIS A 433 -45.95 12.51 12.82
CA HIS A 433 -45.28 12.28 14.11
C HIS A 433 -45.75 13.29 15.18
N GLN A 434 -46.21 12.77 16.31
CA GLN A 434 -46.60 13.59 17.46
C GLN A 434 -45.38 13.81 18.36
N GLY A 435 -44.98 15.06 18.55
CA GLY A 435 -43.81 15.44 19.35
C GLY A 435 -42.60 15.90 18.53
N LEU A 436 -41.60 16.46 19.22
CA LEU A 436 -40.40 17.03 18.61
C LEU A 436 -39.45 15.91 18.14
N LEU A 437 -39.06 15.99 16.88
CA LEU A 437 -38.03 15.12 16.31
C LEU A 437 -36.64 15.77 16.41
N ILE A 438 -35.63 14.94 16.62
CA ILE A 438 -34.24 15.38 16.86
C ILE A 438 -33.35 14.93 15.69
N THR A 439 -32.50 15.85 15.23
CA THR A 439 -31.34 15.55 14.39
C THR A 439 -30.09 15.68 15.24
N ASP A 440 -29.30 14.60 15.33
CA ASP A 440 -28.02 14.64 16.06
C ASP A 440 -26.93 15.27 15.18
N THR A 441 -26.24 16.29 15.68
CA THR A 441 -25.14 16.99 14.99
C THR A 441 -23.75 16.62 15.54
N SER A 442 -23.69 15.65 16.47
CA SER A 442 -22.45 15.21 17.11
C SER A 442 -21.40 14.72 16.11
N PHE A 443 -21.84 14.19 14.96
CA PHE A 443 -20.96 13.64 13.91
C PHE A 443 -20.46 14.72 12.91
N ARG A 444 -20.98 15.95 12.96
CA ARG A 444 -20.63 17.05 12.04
C ARG A 444 -20.48 18.39 12.75
N ASP A 445 -21.57 19.09 13.04
CA ASP A 445 -21.53 20.50 13.45
C ASP A 445 -20.96 20.71 14.86
N ALA A 446 -21.24 19.79 15.79
CA ALA A 446 -20.80 19.93 17.18
C ALA A 446 -19.27 19.98 17.27
N HIS A 447 -18.59 19.03 16.62
CA HIS A 447 -17.12 19.00 16.62
C HIS A 447 -16.51 20.00 15.63
N GLN A 448 -17.25 20.43 14.60
CA GLN A 448 -16.83 21.57 13.77
C GLN A 448 -16.69 22.84 14.62
N SER A 449 -17.64 23.08 15.53
CA SER A 449 -17.65 24.22 16.44
C SER A 449 -16.65 24.08 17.60
N LEU A 450 -16.64 22.94 18.29
CA LEU A 450 -15.89 22.76 19.55
C LEU A 450 -14.46 22.25 19.36
N LEU A 451 -14.24 21.44 18.31
CA LEU A 451 -13.00 20.66 18.14
C LEU A 451 -12.35 20.94 16.78
N ALA A 452 -12.65 22.09 16.17
CA ALA A 452 -12.14 22.49 14.85
C ALA A 452 -12.27 21.37 13.80
N THR A 453 -13.39 20.64 13.85
CA THR A 453 -13.71 19.53 12.93
C THR A 453 -12.74 18.33 13.01
N ARG A 454 -12.02 18.14 14.13
CA ARG A 454 -10.94 17.15 14.25
C ARG A 454 -11.36 15.76 14.72
N VAL A 455 -12.66 15.49 14.89
CA VAL A 455 -13.12 14.13 15.22
C VAL A 455 -12.91 13.19 14.04
N ARG A 456 -12.29 12.04 14.34
CA ARG A 456 -11.78 11.09 13.35
C ARG A 456 -12.79 10.00 13.03
N THR A 457 -12.66 9.41 11.84
CA THR A 457 -13.53 8.30 11.39
C THR A 457 -13.50 7.15 12.38
N LYS A 458 -12.33 6.84 12.94
CA LYS A 458 -12.14 5.79 13.94
C LYS A 458 -13.05 5.97 15.17
N ASP A 459 -13.17 7.20 15.67
CA ASP A 459 -13.92 7.49 16.90
C ASP A 459 -15.43 7.49 16.63
N LEU A 460 -15.85 8.01 15.46
CA LEU A 460 -17.25 7.97 15.01
C LEU A 460 -17.73 6.52 14.79
N LEU A 461 -16.93 5.70 14.12
CA LEU A 461 -17.25 4.28 13.89
C LEU A 461 -17.34 3.48 15.18
N ARG A 462 -16.58 3.87 16.21
CA ARG A 462 -16.61 3.17 17.49
C ARG A 462 -17.98 3.27 18.17
N ILE A 463 -18.62 4.43 18.11
CA ILE A 463 -19.94 4.66 18.74
C ILE A 463 -21.12 4.35 17.80
N ALA A 464 -20.89 4.29 16.49
CA ALA A 464 -21.94 4.09 15.47
C ALA A 464 -22.91 2.91 15.76
N PRO A 465 -22.48 1.70 16.18
CA PRO A 465 -23.41 0.62 16.49
C PRO A 465 -24.38 0.96 17.62
N HIS A 466 -23.93 1.69 18.64
CA HIS A 466 -24.80 2.12 19.74
C HIS A 466 -25.88 3.08 19.24
N ILE A 467 -25.51 4.05 18.39
CA ILE A 467 -26.47 4.97 17.76
C ILE A 467 -27.51 4.20 16.94
N ALA A 468 -27.08 3.23 16.13
CA ALA A 468 -27.98 2.43 15.32
C ALA A 468 -28.99 1.63 16.15
N HIS A 469 -28.58 1.08 17.30
CA HIS A 469 -29.45 0.26 18.15
C HIS A 469 -30.32 1.04 19.13
N HIS A 470 -29.83 2.15 19.68
CA HIS A 470 -30.48 2.87 20.78
C HIS A 470 -31.09 4.20 20.35
N MET A 471 -30.70 4.74 19.20
CA MET A 471 -31.16 6.03 18.70
C MET A 471 -31.82 5.92 17.32
N SER A 472 -32.47 4.79 17.02
CA SER A 472 -33.16 4.55 15.75
C SER A 472 -34.33 5.52 15.48
N GLY A 473 -34.85 6.16 16.53
CA GLY A 473 -35.91 7.18 16.45
C GLY A 473 -35.45 8.58 16.05
N LEU A 474 -34.14 8.81 15.87
CA LEU A 474 -33.64 10.09 15.36
C LEU A 474 -34.21 10.37 13.97
N ARG A 475 -34.57 11.64 13.71
CA ARG A 475 -34.94 12.09 12.35
C ARG A 475 -33.80 11.86 11.38
N SER A 476 -32.60 12.25 11.79
CA SER A 476 -31.37 12.09 11.03
C SER A 476 -30.15 12.24 11.93
N ILE A 477 -29.00 11.80 11.42
CA ILE A 477 -27.69 12.15 11.95
C ILE A 477 -27.02 13.03 10.92
N GLU A 478 -26.67 14.24 11.33
CA GLU A 478 -25.85 15.11 10.51
C GLU A 478 -24.38 14.72 10.67
N ASN A 479 -23.82 14.11 9.63
CA ASN A 479 -22.49 13.48 9.68
C ASN A 479 -21.55 13.88 8.54
N TRP A 480 -21.98 14.79 7.65
CA TRP A 480 -21.23 15.12 6.44
C TRP A 480 -21.47 16.55 5.94
N GLY A 481 -20.61 17.00 5.03
CA GLY A 481 -20.64 18.38 4.52
C GLY A 481 -20.01 19.42 5.45
N GLY A 482 -20.19 20.69 5.12
CA GLY A 482 -19.49 21.77 5.81
C GLY A 482 -17.96 21.63 5.70
N ALA A 483 -17.23 21.87 6.79
CA ALA A 483 -15.77 21.79 6.79
C ALA A 483 -15.24 20.34 6.82
N THR A 484 -16.09 19.34 7.10
CA THR A 484 -15.65 17.95 7.32
C THR A 484 -14.93 17.37 6.10
N PHE A 485 -15.43 17.62 4.89
CA PHE A 485 -14.87 17.09 3.65
C PHE A 485 -13.41 17.54 3.46
N HIS A 486 -13.17 18.85 3.53
CA HIS A 486 -11.84 19.44 3.43
C HIS A 486 -10.92 19.02 4.59
N VAL A 487 -11.45 18.95 5.82
CA VAL A 487 -10.65 18.63 7.01
C VAL A 487 -10.20 17.17 7.04
N CYS A 488 -11.05 16.24 6.58
CA CYS A 488 -10.68 14.83 6.44
C CYS A 488 -9.42 14.69 5.57
N MET A 489 -9.43 15.30 4.39
CA MET A 489 -8.33 15.19 3.43
C MET A 489 -7.06 15.91 3.90
N ASN A 490 -7.19 17.15 4.39
CA ASN A 490 -6.04 18.02 4.61
C ASN A 490 -5.40 17.90 6.01
N PHE A 491 -6.17 17.50 7.03
CA PHE A 491 -5.68 17.48 8.40
C PHE A 491 -5.77 16.11 9.07
N LEU A 492 -6.77 15.31 8.72
CA LEU A 492 -6.91 13.96 9.27
C LEU A 492 -6.21 12.91 8.41
N TYR A 493 -5.92 13.23 7.15
CA TYR A 493 -5.39 12.30 6.15
C TYR A 493 -6.30 11.06 5.97
N GLU A 494 -7.61 11.31 5.99
CA GLU A 494 -8.69 10.33 5.86
C GLU A 494 -9.56 10.69 4.65
N CYS A 495 -10.09 9.69 3.93
CA CYS A 495 -11.02 9.93 2.84
C CYS A 495 -12.44 10.20 3.40
N PRO A 496 -13.08 11.34 3.09
CA PRO A 496 -14.43 11.64 3.57
C PRO A 496 -15.47 10.69 2.97
N TRP A 497 -15.25 10.15 1.76
CA TRP A 497 -16.14 9.17 1.11
C TRP A 497 -16.11 7.83 1.86
N GLU A 498 -14.92 7.29 2.13
CA GLU A 498 -14.77 6.07 2.93
C GLU A 498 -15.40 6.22 4.33
N ARG A 499 -15.31 7.42 4.93
CA ARG A 499 -16.01 7.74 6.19
C ARG A 499 -17.53 7.60 6.05
N LEU A 500 -18.11 8.17 4.99
CA LEU A 500 -19.56 8.10 4.75
C LEU A 500 -20.02 6.66 4.55
N GLU A 501 -19.34 5.91 3.68
CA GLU A 501 -19.68 4.51 3.37
C GLU A 501 -19.53 3.60 4.60
N ALA A 502 -18.45 3.76 5.37
CA ALA A 502 -18.21 2.96 6.57
C ALA A 502 -19.26 3.27 7.65
N LEU A 503 -19.61 4.55 7.85
CA LEU A 503 -20.68 4.95 8.76
C LEU A 503 -22.03 4.42 8.28
N ARG A 504 -22.28 4.43 6.96
CA ARG A 504 -23.53 3.95 6.40
C ARG A 504 -23.74 2.47 6.68
N LYS A 505 -22.67 1.68 6.51
CA LYS A 505 -22.67 0.25 6.86
C LYS A 505 -22.91 0.01 8.35
N ALA A 506 -22.36 0.88 9.22
CA ALA A 506 -22.50 0.75 10.67
C ALA A 506 -23.85 1.24 11.21
N ILE A 507 -24.51 2.18 10.52
CA ILE A 507 -25.81 2.77 10.89
C ILE A 507 -26.74 2.69 9.67
N PRO A 508 -27.38 1.54 9.40
CA PRO A 508 -28.20 1.39 8.19
C PRO A 508 -29.62 1.96 8.33
N ASN A 509 -30.09 2.22 9.56
CA ASN A 509 -31.50 2.45 9.89
C ASN A 509 -31.86 3.92 10.24
N VAL A 510 -30.87 4.83 10.30
CA VAL A 510 -31.10 6.27 10.59
C VAL A 510 -30.69 7.12 9.38
N PRO A 511 -31.53 8.06 8.89
CA PRO A 511 -31.17 8.89 7.74
C PRO A 511 -29.90 9.70 7.97
N PHE A 512 -29.04 9.80 6.97
CA PHE A 512 -27.87 10.67 7.00
C PHE A 512 -28.15 12.03 6.39
N GLN A 513 -27.67 13.06 7.06
CA GLN A 513 -27.86 14.44 6.64
C GLN A 513 -26.52 15.14 6.43
N CYS A 514 -26.47 16.00 5.41
CA CYS A 514 -25.35 16.92 5.18
C CYS A 514 -25.82 18.37 5.06
N ILE A 515 -24.90 19.30 5.33
CA ILE A 515 -25.06 20.73 4.97
C ILE A 515 -24.39 20.97 3.62
N PHE A 516 -25.15 21.47 2.65
CA PHE A 516 -24.78 21.55 1.24
C PHE A 516 -24.99 22.97 0.70
N ARG A 517 -23.99 23.52 0.04
CA ARG A 517 -24.11 24.83 -0.63
C ARG A 517 -24.50 24.62 -2.09
N GLY A 518 -25.62 25.18 -2.52
CA GLY A 518 -26.15 24.95 -3.87
C GLY A 518 -25.13 25.26 -4.98
N ALA A 519 -24.42 26.38 -4.87
CA ALA A 519 -23.48 26.85 -5.89
C ALA A 519 -22.13 26.10 -5.94
N ASN A 520 -21.69 25.50 -4.82
CA ASN A 520 -20.32 24.97 -4.74
C ASN A 520 -20.15 23.69 -3.91
N ALA A 521 -21.24 23.00 -3.57
CA ALA A 521 -21.25 21.80 -2.75
C ALA A 521 -20.49 22.00 -1.42
N PHE A 522 -19.31 21.39 -1.28
CA PHE A 522 -18.43 21.53 -0.11
C PHE A 522 -17.11 22.25 -0.42
N GLY A 523 -16.94 22.76 -1.64
CA GLY A 523 -15.74 23.46 -2.05
C GLY A 523 -15.76 24.96 -1.72
N TYR A 524 -14.64 25.62 -2.05
CA TYR A 524 -14.41 27.05 -1.78
C TYR A 524 -14.30 27.89 -3.06
N SER A 525 -14.49 27.26 -4.22
CA SER A 525 -14.47 27.90 -5.54
C SER A 525 -15.82 27.74 -6.22
N ASN A 526 -16.01 28.38 -7.37
CA ASN A 526 -17.18 28.14 -8.21
C ASN A 526 -16.93 26.89 -9.05
N PHE A 527 -17.94 26.02 -9.14
CA PHE A 527 -17.88 24.82 -9.95
C PHE A 527 -18.99 24.86 -11.00
N PRO A 528 -18.77 24.29 -12.20
CA PRO A 528 -19.82 24.20 -13.20
C PRO A 528 -20.94 23.26 -12.73
N ASP A 529 -22.15 23.47 -13.23
CA ASP A 529 -23.36 22.78 -12.79
C ASP A 529 -23.25 21.25 -12.85
N ASN A 530 -22.62 20.72 -13.89
CA ASN A 530 -22.39 19.29 -14.06
C ASN A 530 -21.56 18.67 -12.92
N TYR A 531 -20.61 19.43 -12.36
CA TYR A 531 -19.83 18.98 -11.20
C TYR A 531 -20.71 18.81 -9.97
N ILE A 532 -21.59 19.78 -9.69
CA ILE A 532 -22.51 19.73 -8.55
C ILE A 532 -23.47 18.55 -8.71
N ARG A 533 -24.02 18.33 -9.93
CA ARG A 533 -24.91 17.21 -10.21
C ARG A 533 -24.23 15.85 -10.00
N GLU A 534 -23.02 15.67 -10.52
CA GLU A 534 -22.28 14.42 -10.32
C GLU A 534 -21.87 14.24 -8.85
N PHE A 535 -21.54 15.32 -8.14
CA PHE A 535 -21.26 15.28 -6.71
C PHE A 535 -22.47 14.77 -5.91
N CYS A 536 -23.66 15.32 -6.17
CA CYS A 536 -24.91 14.89 -5.55
C CYS A 536 -25.19 13.41 -5.82
N LYS A 537 -24.98 12.96 -7.07
CA LYS A 537 -25.14 11.56 -7.48
C LYS A 537 -24.24 10.64 -6.68
N LEU A 538 -22.94 10.94 -6.60
CA LEU A 538 -21.99 10.15 -5.82
C LEU A 538 -22.31 10.17 -4.33
N ALA A 539 -22.73 11.31 -3.78
CA ALA A 539 -23.11 11.43 -2.37
C ALA A 539 -24.32 10.53 -2.01
N VAL A 540 -25.36 10.51 -2.85
CA VAL A 540 -26.51 9.63 -2.67
C VAL A 540 -26.11 8.16 -2.81
N GLN A 541 -25.32 7.80 -3.83
CA GLN A 541 -24.82 6.44 -4.02
C GLN A 541 -23.98 5.94 -2.83
N SER A 542 -23.22 6.84 -2.21
CA SER A 542 -22.39 6.55 -1.03
C SER A 542 -23.21 6.46 0.27
N GLY A 543 -24.51 6.79 0.24
CA GLY A 543 -25.43 6.60 1.36
C GLY A 543 -25.97 7.88 2.01
N MET A 544 -25.82 9.05 1.37
CA MET A 544 -26.43 10.30 1.84
C MET A 544 -27.94 10.34 1.56
N ASP A 545 -28.73 10.81 2.53
CA ASP A 545 -30.19 10.80 2.45
C ASP A 545 -30.80 12.19 2.35
N ILE A 546 -30.33 13.13 3.17
CA ILE A 546 -30.93 14.45 3.36
C ILE A 546 -29.88 15.52 3.07
N PHE A 547 -30.16 16.37 2.10
CA PHE A 547 -29.33 17.54 1.80
C PHE A 547 -29.99 18.79 2.40
N ARG A 548 -29.33 19.42 3.36
CA ARG A 548 -29.72 20.75 3.86
C ARG A 548 -29.07 21.80 2.98
N ILE A 549 -29.85 22.33 2.04
CA ILE A 549 -29.36 23.25 1.01
C ILE A 549 -29.40 24.68 1.55
N MET A 550 -28.27 25.36 1.44
CA MET A 550 -28.15 26.77 1.81
C MET A 550 -27.38 27.56 0.75
N ASP A 551 -27.52 28.88 0.82
CA ASP A 551 -26.70 29.85 0.13
C ASP A 551 -26.26 30.91 1.15
N CYS A 552 -25.02 31.39 1.07
CA CYS A 552 -24.47 32.30 2.07
C CYS A 552 -25.12 33.70 2.04
N LEU A 553 -25.86 34.04 0.99
CA LEU A 553 -26.56 35.31 0.81
C LEU A 553 -28.08 35.11 0.69
N ASN A 554 -28.59 33.91 0.99
CA ASN A 554 -29.97 33.52 0.70
C ASN A 554 -30.37 33.75 -0.78
N TYR A 555 -29.40 33.65 -1.70
CA TYR A 555 -29.65 33.89 -3.12
C TYR A 555 -30.45 32.73 -3.73
N ILE A 556 -31.73 33.01 -4.00
CA ILE A 556 -32.72 32.00 -4.41
C ILE A 556 -32.29 31.17 -5.63
N PRO A 557 -31.70 31.72 -6.71
CA PRO A 557 -31.26 30.91 -7.84
C PRO A 557 -30.29 29.79 -7.46
N ASN A 558 -29.35 30.04 -6.54
CA ASN A 558 -28.43 29.00 -6.07
C ASN A 558 -29.15 27.92 -5.24
N LEU A 559 -30.16 28.30 -4.48
CA LEU A 559 -30.99 27.36 -3.73
C LEU A 559 -31.81 26.47 -4.67
N ILE A 560 -32.46 27.06 -5.68
CA ILE A 560 -33.25 26.34 -6.70
C ILE A 560 -32.35 25.34 -7.42
N PHE A 561 -31.20 25.79 -7.92
CA PHE A 561 -30.25 24.91 -8.60
C PHE A 561 -29.81 23.75 -7.72
N GLY A 562 -29.46 23.99 -6.45
CA GLY A 562 -29.11 22.93 -5.52
C GLY A 562 -30.25 21.92 -5.31
N ILE A 563 -31.50 22.40 -5.22
CA ILE A 563 -32.68 21.55 -5.06
C ILE A 563 -32.87 20.66 -6.30
N GLU A 564 -32.78 21.25 -7.50
CA GLU A 564 -32.86 20.53 -8.77
C GLU A 564 -31.76 19.46 -8.89
N ALA A 565 -30.51 19.81 -8.58
CA ALA A 565 -29.38 18.89 -8.64
C ALA A 565 -29.54 17.67 -7.72
N VAL A 566 -30.09 17.85 -6.52
CA VAL A 566 -30.40 16.73 -5.60
C VAL A 566 -31.63 15.94 -6.07
N GLY A 567 -32.65 16.61 -6.61
CA GLY A 567 -33.90 16.01 -7.08
C GLY A 567 -33.74 15.09 -8.28
N GLU A 568 -32.87 15.44 -9.23
CA GLU A 568 -32.57 14.63 -10.41
C GLU A 568 -32.02 13.24 -10.06
N VAL A 569 -31.23 13.14 -9.01
CA VAL A 569 -30.55 11.90 -8.59
C VAL A 569 -31.52 10.88 -7.96
N ARG A 570 -32.59 11.34 -7.31
CA ARG A 570 -33.57 10.47 -6.63
C ARG A 570 -34.85 10.22 -7.47
N HIS A 571 -34.83 10.52 -8.77
CA HIS A 571 -35.95 10.33 -9.71
C HIS A 571 -37.30 10.88 -9.21
N SER A 572 -37.31 12.05 -8.57
CA SER A 572 -38.57 12.67 -8.14
C SER A 572 -38.42 14.18 -7.91
N LEU A 573 -38.80 15.02 -8.89
CA LEU A 573 -39.71 16.21 -8.75
C LEU A 573 -39.69 17.24 -9.91
N ARG A 574 -40.87 17.86 -10.13
CA ARG A 574 -41.14 19.19 -10.73
C ARG A 574 -41.41 20.19 -9.57
N TYR A 575 -41.12 21.49 -9.72
CA TYR A 575 -41.36 22.51 -8.67
C TYR A 575 -42.39 23.59 -9.10
N GLN A 576 -43.01 24.27 -8.12
CA GLN A 576 -43.81 25.50 -8.31
C GLN A 576 -43.54 26.47 -7.14
N LEU A 577 -43.23 27.73 -7.44
CA LEU A 577 -42.93 28.80 -6.47
C LEU A 577 -44.21 29.59 -6.13
N THR A 578 -44.51 29.79 -4.84
CA THR A 578 -45.53 30.75 -4.38
C THR A 578 -44.85 31.98 -3.77
N ARG A 579 -45.22 33.16 -4.25
CA ARG A 579 -44.75 34.48 -3.79
C ARG A 579 -45.48 34.85 -2.50
N GLU A 580 -44.85 34.72 -1.33
CA GLU A 580 -45.07 35.58 -0.16
C GLU A 580 -43.96 35.33 0.88
N GLY A 581 -43.53 36.40 1.54
CA GLY A 581 -42.23 36.53 2.23
C GLY A 581 -42.04 35.64 3.47
N TYR A 582 -40.74 35.47 3.82
CA TYR A 582 -40.14 34.63 4.87
C TYR A 582 -40.04 33.14 4.52
N LEU A 583 -38.88 32.73 4.02
CA LEU A 583 -38.65 31.42 3.42
C LEU A 583 -37.94 30.46 4.38
N VAL A 584 -38.65 29.94 5.38
CA VAL A 584 -38.34 28.62 5.95
C VAL A 584 -39.06 27.60 5.08
N ALA A 585 -38.50 27.30 3.91
CA ALA A 585 -39.11 26.26 3.08
C ALA A 585 -38.72 24.89 3.63
N VAL A 586 -39.71 24.18 4.16
CA VAL A 586 -39.87 22.77 3.81
C VAL A 586 -40.69 22.77 2.52
N ALA A 587 -40.03 22.62 1.37
CA ALA A 587 -40.74 22.55 0.10
C ALA A 587 -41.58 21.26 0.07
N ILE A 588 -42.90 21.39 0.31
CA ILE A 588 -43.88 20.32 0.15
C ILE A 588 -44.92 20.78 -0.86
N ARG A 589 -44.77 20.34 -2.10
CA ARG A 589 -45.89 19.84 -2.88
C ARG A 589 -45.32 18.74 -3.79
N ASP A 590 -45.88 17.54 -3.68
CA ASP A 590 -45.46 16.30 -4.36
C ASP A 590 -44.07 15.72 -4.03
N GLY A 591 -43.56 15.93 -2.80
CA GLY A 591 -42.78 14.86 -2.19
C GLY A 591 -41.35 15.06 -1.70
N MET A 592 -40.82 16.26 -1.43
CA MET A 592 -39.50 16.39 -0.80
C MET A 592 -39.52 16.96 0.62
N CYS A 593 -38.40 16.76 1.34
CA CYS A 593 -38.11 17.40 2.62
C CYS A 593 -36.69 17.98 2.57
N THR A 594 -36.56 19.21 2.09
CA THR A 594 -35.36 20.05 2.22
C THR A 594 -35.61 21.02 3.38
N THR A 595 -34.59 21.32 4.19
CA THR A 595 -34.69 22.39 5.19
C THR A 595 -33.91 23.59 4.67
N ILE A 596 -34.58 24.69 4.36
CA ILE A 596 -33.94 25.97 4.03
C ILE A 596 -33.81 26.77 5.33
N CYS A 597 -32.57 27.14 5.68
CA CYS A 597 -32.31 28.12 6.75
C CYS A 597 -31.94 29.44 6.08
N SER A 598 -32.78 30.47 6.23
CA SER A 598 -32.33 31.85 6.10
C SER A 598 -31.87 32.33 7.47
N PHE A 599 -30.65 32.85 7.56
CA PHE A 599 -30.31 33.81 8.62
C PHE A 599 -30.93 35.16 8.32
#